data_AF-A0A5D0PM87-F1
#
_entry.id   AF-A0A5D0PM87-F1
#
_cell.length_a   1.000
_cell.length_b   1.000
_cell.length_c   1.000
_cell.angle_alpha   90.00
_cell.angle_beta   90.00
_cell.angle_gamma   90.00
#
_symmetry.space_group_name_H-M   'P 1'
#
loop_
_entity.id
_entity.type
_entity.pdbx_description
1 polymer ?
#
loop_
_entity_poly.entity_id
_entity_poly.type
_entity_poly.pdbx_seq_one_letter_code
_entity_poly.pdbx_strand_id
1 'polypeptide(L)'
;MLKRFRKAAVSAGGSGAQPVSGTEVNGELGHRLRAPSKLHAFNRYEIKYLVDAAQAAELREEIEQRLDRDRHSGDTGYGIWSVYYDTRQLRFYWEKIEGLKFRRKLRVRHYGDRFAVDAATPVFVEIKQRVNRVTQKRRVRLPYADALKLCDGRQLVERDPSEQAFLEEVLDLVVRLDLRAVAMTGYQRHAYVGRDADVGLRVTFDHRVRGRDRDFHLGADATNRLIVPARKAIVEVKANDRVPYWLTDLTAKRNLQVVRVSKYCQSVEAHGLAPRSIFHIPDHDLDLDHDLGRDRPGILSEA
;
A
#
# COMPACT_ATOMS: atom_id res chain seq x y z
N MET A 1 48.77 8.77 42.09
CA MET A 1 48.67 8.99 43.55
C MET A 1 47.20 8.94 43.94
N LEU A 2 46.81 7.94 44.73
CA LEU A 2 45.46 7.66 45.23
C LEU A 2 44.81 8.83 45.97
N LYS A 3 43.48 8.96 45.87
CA LYS A 3 42.47 9.25 46.93
C LYS A 3 41.19 9.82 46.28
N ARG A 4 39.95 9.56 46.70
CA ARG A 4 39.29 8.57 47.57
C ARG A 4 37.79 8.89 47.44
N PHE A 5 36.93 7.88 47.37
CA PHE A 5 35.47 8.00 47.45
C PHE A 5 35.01 8.61 48.78
N ARG A 6 33.90 9.39 48.75
CA ARG A 6 32.89 9.43 49.82
C ARG A 6 31.49 9.56 49.23
N LYS A 7 30.62 8.66 49.68
CA LYS A 7 29.18 8.57 49.42
C LYS A 7 28.46 9.23 50.60
N ALA A 8 27.34 9.91 50.35
CA ALA A 8 26.36 10.27 51.38
C ALA A 8 24.98 9.80 50.93
N ALA A 9 24.28 9.15 51.86
CA ALA A 9 22.91 8.67 51.74
C ALA A 9 21.94 9.75 52.23
N VAL A 10 20.74 9.83 51.64
CA VAL A 10 19.60 10.53 52.23
C VAL A 10 18.32 9.71 52.01
N SER A 11 17.50 9.78 53.05
CA SER A 11 16.34 9.02 53.49
C SER A 11 15.06 9.14 52.66
N ALA A 12 14.19 8.14 52.87
CA ALA A 12 12.78 8.14 52.50
C ALA A 12 11.93 9.01 53.43
N GLY A 13 10.81 9.55 52.90
CA GLY A 13 9.70 10.07 53.69
C GLY A 13 8.72 10.91 52.87
N GLY A 14 7.42 10.57 52.97
CA GLY A 14 6.34 11.58 52.89
C GLY A 14 5.37 11.49 51.72
N SER A 15 4.22 10.86 51.97
CA SER A 15 2.97 10.91 51.21
C SER A 15 2.34 12.31 51.15
N GLY A 16 1.65 12.65 50.06
CA GLY A 16 0.70 13.79 50.04
C GLY A 16 0.16 14.15 48.65
N ALA A 17 -1.10 13.81 48.42
CA ALA A 17 -2.15 14.43 47.59
C ALA A 17 -1.82 15.15 46.26
N GLN A 18 -2.55 14.73 45.22
CA GLN A 18 -2.74 15.47 43.96
C GLN A 18 -3.40 16.85 44.18
N PRO A 19 -3.21 17.76 43.20
CA PRO A 19 -4.39 18.24 42.50
C PRO A 19 -4.28 18.09 40.98
N VAL A 20 -5.45 17.88 40.39
CA VAL A 20 -5.72 17.74 38.96
C VAL A 20 -5.64 19.11 38.30
N SER A 21 -4.84 19.27 37.24
CA SER A 21 -5.09 20.28 36.21
C SER A 21 -4.54 19.78 34.88
N GLY A 22 -5.39 19.83 33.86
CA GLY A 22 -5.13 19.29 32.54
C GLY A 22 -4.12 20.12 31.77
N THR A 23 -3.31 19.43 30.99
CA THR A 23 -2.73 20.00 29.76
C THR A 23 -2.46 18.82 28.84
N GLU A 24 -3.10 18.84 27.67
CA GLU A 24 -2.88 17.92 26.58
C GLU A 24 -1.41 18.00 26.14
N VAL A 25 -0.68 16.89 26.20
CA VAL A 25 0.71 16.83 25.70
C VAL A 25 0.92 15.56 24.86
N ASN A 26 1.00 15.81 23.56
CA ASN A 26 1.81 15.15 22.53
C ASN A 26 1.58 13.65 22.22
N GLY A 27 0.73 13.43 21.20
CA GLY A 27 0.65 12.23 20.37
C GLY A 27 1.86 11.97 19.45
N GLU A 28 3.05 12.47 19.78
CA GLU A 28 4.27 12.27 18.98
C GLU A 28 5.10 11.03 19.39
N LEU A 29 4.86 10.43 20.55
CA LEU A 29 5.61 9.22 20.96
C LEU A 29 5.18 7.94 20.23
N GLY A 30 3.97 7.89 19.66
CA GLY A 30 3.42 6.71 18.99
C GLY A 30 4.00 6.42 17.61
N HIS A 31 4.79 7.33 17.05
CA HIS A 31 5.32 7.21 15.68
C HIS A 31 6.82 6.86 15.61
N ARG A 32 7.51 6.76 16.76
CA ARG A 32 8.91 6.25 16.86
C ARG A 32 8.99 4.71 16.94
N LEU A 33 7.96 4.01 16.46
CA LEU A 33 7.90 2.56 16.50
C LEU A 33 9.00 1.91 15.65
N ARG A 34 10.07 1.55 16.37
CA ARG A 34 10.84 0.31 16.24
C ARG A 34 11.62 0.16 14.92
N ALA A 35 12.79 0.80 14.89
CA ALA A 35 13.95 0.14 14.29
C ALA A 35 14.07 -1.26 14.93
N PRO A 36 14.34 -2.33 14.15
CA PRO A 36 14.38 -3.68 14.70
C PRO A 36 15.48 -3.79 15.76
N SER A 37 15.09 -4.00 17.02
CA SER A 37 16.00 -4.36 18.11
C SER A 37 16.44 -5.83 17.98
N LYS A 38 17.62 -6.13 18.52
CA LYS A 38 18.36 -7.40 18.43
C LYS A 38 17.47 -8.66 18.45
N LEU A 39 17.58 -9.46 17.39
CA LEU A 39 17.30 -10.91 17.29
C LEU A 39 15.91 -11.42 17.75
N HIS A 40 14.87 -11.07 17.00
CA HIS A 40 13.77 -12.01 16.73
C HIS A 40 13.55 -12.08 15.22
N ALA A 41 14.25 -13.00 14.56
CA ALA A 41 14.01 -13.29 13.15
C ALA A 41 12.73 -14.12 13.04
N PHE A 42 11.58 -13.46 12.86
CA PHE A 42 10.32 -14.13 12.53
C PHE A 42 10.11 -14.17 11.02
N ASN A 43 9.53 -15.26 10.52
CA ASN A 43 9.16 -15.34 9.12
C ASN A 43 7.94 -14.45 8.87
N ARG A 44 7.87 -13.76 7.73
CA ARG A 44 6.68 -12.99 7.36
C ARG A 44 6.08 -13.50 6.07
N TYR A 45 4.84 -13.95 6.14
CA TYR A 45 4.10 -14.48 5.00
C TYR A 45 3.22 -13.37 4.40
N GLU A 46 3.14 -13.34 3.06
CA GLU A 46 2.22 -12.49 2.30
C GLU A 46 1.56 -13.36 1.23
N ILE A 47 0.28 -13.66 1.42
CA ILE A 47 -0.53 -14.47 0.52
C ILE A 47 -1.63 -13.59 -0.07
N LYS A 48 -1.92 -13.74 -1.35
CA LYS A 48 -3.01 -13.03 -2.02
C LYS A 48 -3.98 -14.02 -2.63
N TYR A 49 -5.26 -13.69 -2.56
CA TYR A 49 -6.35 -14.44 -3.16
C TYR A 49 -7.14 -13.53 -4.08
N LEU A 50 -7.66 -14.10 -5.17
CA LEU A 50 -8.67 -13.44 -6.00
C LEU A 50 -10.02 -14.06 -5.65
N VAL A 51 -10.94 -13.24 -5.15
CA VAL A 51 -12.19 -13.69 -4.52
C VAL A 51 -13.37 -13.00 -5.19
N ASP A 52 -14.49 -13.70 -5.38
CA ASP A 52 -15.73 -13.05 -5.83
C ASP A 52 -16.25 -12.06 -4.79
N ALA A 53 -16.86 -10.95 -5.23
CA ALA A 53 -17.25 -9.85 -4.37
C ALA A 53 -18.27 -10.28 -3.31
N ALA A 54 -19.22 -11.15 -3.66
CA ALA A 54 -20.18 -11.74 -2.72
C ALA A 54 -19.45 -12.57 -1.65
N GLN A 55 -18.56 -13.48 -2.08
CA GLN A 55 -17.78 -14.30 -1.16
C GLN A 55 -16.82 -13.47 -0.29
N ALA A 56 -16.29 -12.36 -0.82
CA ALA A 56 -15.45 -11.44 -0.07
C ALA A 56 -16.25 -10.70 1.02
N ALA A 57 -17.53 -10.39 0.77
CA ALA A 57 -18.41 -9.80 1.78
C ALA A 57 -18.66 -10.77 2.94
N GLU A 58 -18.99 -12.03 2.65
CA GLU A 58 -19.15 -13.07 3.68
C GLU A 58 -17.84 -13.32 4.45
N LEU A 59 -16.70 -13.39 3.73
CA LEU A 59 -15.39 -13.55 4.35
C LEU A 59 -15.08 -12.39 5.30
N ARG A 60 -15.47 -11.17 4.93
CA ARG A 60 -15.27 -9.98 5.76
C ARG A 60 -16.04 -10.06 7.08
N GLU A 61 -17.27 -10.56 7.06
CA GLU A 61 -18.07 -10.76 8.28
C GLU A 61 -17.40 -11.76 9.24
N GLU A 62 -16.90 -12.88 8.74
CA GLU A 62 -16.16 -13.85 9.56
C GLU A 62 -14.83 -13.29 10.08
N ILE A 63 -14.15 -12.47 9.27
CA ILE A 63 -12.91 -11.79 9.64
C ILE A 63 -13.17 -10.79 10.77
N GLU A 64 -14.26 -10.01 10.72
CA GLU A 64 -14.65 -9.02 11.73
C GLU A 64 -14.94 -9.62 13.11
N GLN A 65 -15.36 -10.89 13.15
CA GLN A 65 -15.57 -11.61 14.41
C GLN A 65 -14.24 -11.91 15.14
N ARG A 66 -13.11 -11.95 14.41
CA ARG A 66 -11.81 -12.37 14.97
C ARG A 66 -10.74 -11.27 14.97
N LEU A 67 -10.85 -10.31 14.07
CA LEU A 67 -9.87 -9.24 13.86
C LEU A 67 -10.50 -7.88 14.10
N ASP A 68 -9.69 -6.92 14.53
CA ASP A 68 -10.13 -5.53 14.68
C ASP A 68 -10.01 -4.81 13.34
N ARG A 69 -10.91 -3.86 13.08
CA ARG A 69 -10.76 -2.93 11.96
C ARG A 69 -9.50 -2.10 12.17
N ASP A 70 -8.71 -1.91 11.11
CA ASP A 70 -7.60 -0.96 11.11
C ASP A 70 -8.17 0.42 11.45
N ARG A 71 -7.51 1.18 12.34
CA ARG A 71 -7.99 2.49 12.82
C ARG A 71 -8.29 3.51 11.71
N HIS A 72 -7.71 3.34 10.52
CA HIS A 72 -7.98 4.20 9.36
C HIS A 72 -9.05 3.61 8.43
N SER A 73 -9.45 2.37 8.65
CA SER A 73 -10.57 1.71 8.01
C SER A 73 -11.87 2.13 8.69
N GLY A 74 -12.47 3.22 8.18
CA GLY A 74 -13.87 3.52 8.48
C GLY A 74 -14.82 2.44 7.96
N ASP A 75 -16.13 2.63 8.13
CA ASP A 75 -17.14 1.61 7.75
C ASP A 75 -17.10 1.25 6.27
N THR A 76 -16.80 2.22 5.41
CA THR A 76 -16.69 2.05 3.95
C THR A 76 -15.27 1.73 3.49
N GLY A 77 -14.33 1.51 4.42
CA GLY A 77 -12.91 1.43 4.11
C GLY A 77 -12.32 2.79 3.74
N TYR A 78 -11.21 2.80 3.00
CA TYR A 78 -10.56 4.01 2.51
C TYR A 78 -9.97 3.85 1.11
N GLY A 79 -9.95 4.96 0.37
CA GLY A 79 -9.32 5.05 -0.94
C GLY A 79 -7.80 5.00 -0.82
N ILE A 80 -7.16 4.26 -1.74
CA ILE A 80 -5.72 4.32 -1.95
C ILE A 80 -5.45 4.61 -3.41
N TRP A 81 -4.64 5.63 -3.67
CA TRP A 81 -4.16 5.99 -5.00
C TRP A 81 -2.64 5.90 -5.02
N SER A 82 -2.07 5.38 -6.09
CA SER A 82 -0.61 5.25 -6.23
C SER A 82 -0.19 5.49 -7.66
N VAL A 83 0.73 6.42 -7.87
CA VAL A 83 1.46 6.61 -9.13
C VAL A 83 2.74 5.80 -9.05
N TYR A 84 2.94 4.89 -10.00
CA TYR A 84 4.12 4.07 -10.12
C TYR A 84 5.08 4.67 -11.14
N TYR A 85 6.35 4.66 -10.77
CA TYR A 85 7.44 5.15 -11.59
C TYR A 85 8.25 3.96 -12.11
N ASP A 86 8.54 3.97 -13.41
CA ASP A 86 9.38 2.98 -14.07
C ASP A 86 10.13 3.63 -15.25
N THR A 87 11.06 2.89 -15.84
CA THR A 87 11.78 3.31 -17.04
C THR A 87 10.86 3.23 -18.27
N ARG A 88 11.32 3.82 -19.38
CA ARG A 88 10.58 3.74 -20.66
C ARG A 88 10.35 2.30 -21.12
N GLN A 89 11.31 1.42 -20.85
CA GLN A 89 11.30 0.00 -21.19
C GLN A 89 10.69 -0.88 -20.10
N LEU A 90 10.02 -0.29 -19.10
CA LEU A 90 9.31 -1.01 -18.04
C LEU A 90 10.21 -1.97 -17.24
N ARG A 91 11.39 -1.49 -16.85
CA ARG A 91 12.38 -2.30 -16.13
C ARG A 91 11.79 -2.96 -14.88
N PHE A 92 11.13 -2.22 -14.00
CA PHE A 92 10.58 -2.77 -12.75
C PHE A 92 9.39 -3.72 -12.98
N TYR A 93 8.67 -3.57 -14.08
CA TYR A 93 7.70 -4.56 -14.55
C TYR A 93 8.40 -5.89 -14.86
N TRP A 94 9.39 -5.88 -15.77
CA TRP A 94 10.10 -7.09 -16.19
C TRP A 94 10.83 -7.77 -15.02
N GLU A 95 11.52 -7.00 -14.18
CA GLU A 95 12.16 -7.51 -12.96
C GLU A 95 11.17 -8.26 -12.05
N LYS A 96 9.90 -7.83 -12.02
CA LYS A 96 8.83 -8.49 -11.24
C LYS A 96 8.26 -9.71 -11.96
N ILE A 97 8.04 -9.66 -13.28
CA ILE A 97 7.51 -10.78 -14.07
C ILE A 97 8.50 -11.94 -14.10
N GLU A 98 9.78 -11.65 -14.39
CA GLU A 98 10.87 -12.63 -14.43
C GLU A 98 11.30 -13.11 -13.03
N GLY A 99 10.79 -12.47 -11.97
CA GLY A 99 11.03 -12.91 -10.61
C GLY A 99 12.44 -12.62 -10.09
N LEU A 100 13.14 -11.64 -10.66
CA LEU A 100 14.53 -11.32 -10.30
C LEU A 100 14.71 -11.10 -8.79
N LYS A 101 15.80 -11.65 -8.24
CA LYS A 101 16.09 -11.62 -6.80
C LYS A 101 16.34 -10.21 -6.27
N PHE A 102 16.91 -9.34 -7.10
CA PHE A 102 17.03 -7.91 -6.83
C PHE A 102 16.01 -7.16 -7.69
N ARG A 103 15.11 -6.42 -7.06
CA ARG A 103 14.14 -5.57 -7.77
C ARG A 103 13.61 -4.47 -6.88
N ARG A 104 13.26 -3.34 -7.50
CA ARG A 104 12.72 -2.16 -6.80
C ARG A 104 11.39 -1.72 -7.42
N LYS A 105 10.62 -0.95 -6.66
CA LYS A 105 9.45 -0.19 -7.13
C LYS A 105 9.46 1.16 -6.43
N LEU A 106 9.36 2.23 -7.20
CA LEU A 106 9.12 3.58 -6.70
C LEU A 106 7.65 3.95 -6.93
N ARG A 107 7.04 4.59 -5.94
CA ARG A 107 5.69 5.14 -6.09
C ARG A 107 5.42 6.34 -5.20
N VAL A 108 4.55 7.21 -5.66
CA VAL A 108 3.90 8.25 -4.84
C VAL A 108 2.50 7.76 -4.48
N ARG A 109 2.16 7.74 -3.20
CA ARG A 109 0.91 7.17 -2.68
C ARG A 109 0.11 8.17 -1.85
N HIS A 110 -1.17 8.27 -2.16
CA HIS A 110 -2.17 9.01 -1.41
C HIS A 110 -3.17 8.08 -0.72
N TYR A 111 -3.67 8.50 0.44
CA TYR A 111 -4.71 7.85 1.21
C TYR A 111 -5.89 8.81 1.35
N GLY A 112 -7.09 8.36 0.97
CA GLY A 112 -8.30 9.17 1.01
C GLY A 112 -8.87 9.46 -0.37
N ASP A 113 -9.67 10.52 -0.45
CA ASP A 113 -10.32 10.95 -1.68
C ASP A 113 -9.30 11.61 -2.62
N ARG A 114 -9.31 11.22 -3.90
CA ARG A 114 -8.46 11.81 -4.93
C ARG A 114 -8.94 13.20 -5.36
N PHE A 115 -10.23 13.48 -5.23
CA PHE A 115 -10.80 14.76 -5.66
C PHE A 115 -10.48 15.89 -4.67
N ALA A 116 -10.05 15.55 -3.46
CA ALA A 116 -9.57 16.49 -2.45
C ALA A 116 -8.04 16.75 -2.53
N VAL A 117 -7.36 16.26 -3.56
CA VAL A 117 -5.90 16.40 -3.67
C VAL A 117 -5.52 17.79 -4.19
N ASP A 118 -4.75 18.51 -3.39
CA ASP A 118 -4.11 19.78 -3.70
C ASP A 118 -2.58 19.70 -3.52
N ALA A 119 -1.89 20.84 -3.67
CA ALA A 119 -0.44 20.94 -3.54
C ALA A 119 0.09 20.60 -2.12
N ALA A 120 -0.69 20.89 -1.08
CA ALA A 120 -0.30 20.68 0.32
C ALA A 120 -0.66 19.26 0.83
N THR A 121 -1.47 18.54 0.06
CA THR A 121 -1.98 17.22 0.42
C THR A 121 -0.85 16.26 0.77
N PRO A 122 -0.89 15.61 1.95
CA PRO A 122 0.17 14.72 2.38
C PRO A 122 0.16 13.40 1.59
N VAL A 123 1.27 13.11 0.92
CA VAL A 123 1.50 11.86 0.20
C VAL A 123 2.72 11.13 0.77
N PHE A 124 2.84 9.84 0.43
CA PHE A 124 4.01 9.04 0.74
C PHE A 124 4.80 8.72 -0.52
N VAL A 125 6.05 9.15 -0.59
CA VAL A 125 7.00 8.65 -1.58
C VAL A 125 7.62 7.37 -1.02
N GLU A 126 7.45 6.25 -1.71
CA GLU A 126 7.80 4.93 -1.18
C GLU A 126 8.70 4.15 -2.14
N ILE A 127 9.79 3.57 -1.62
CA ILE A 127 10.59 2.55 -2.30
C ILE A 127 10.30 1.20 -1.65
N LYS A 128 9.77 0.26 -2.45
CA LYS A 128 9.69 -1.17 -2.09
C LYS A 128 10.80 -1.92 -2.81
N GLN A 129 11.76 -2.43 -2.06
CA GLN A 129 12.92 -3.15 -2.58
C GLN A 129 12.87 -4.60 -2.13
N ARG A 130 13.25 -5.53 -3.01
CA ARG A 130 13.51 -6.92 -2.66
C ARG A 130 14.95 -7.26 -3.00
N VAL A 131 15.63 -7.89 -2.05
CA VAL A 131 16.98 -8.46 -2.20
C VAL A 131 16.90 -9.92 -1.76
N ASN A 132 17.04 -10.84 -2.70
CA ASN A 132 16.82 -12.27 -2.49
C ASN A 132 15.43 -12.57 -1.90
N ARG A 133 15.40 -12.99 -0.62
CA ARG A 133 14.17 -13.32 0.11
C ARG A 133 13.66 -12.15 0.95
N VAL A 134 14.46 -11.11 1.16
CA VAL A 134 14.13 -9.99 2.04
C VAL A 134 13.47 -8.88 1.26
N THR A 135 12.35 -8.37 1.77
CA THR A 135 11.68 -7.18 1.22
C THR A 135 11.77 -6.04 2.23
N GLN A 136 12.25 -4.89 1.77
CA GLN A 136 12.33 -3.66 2.54
C GLN A 136 11.37 -2.64 1.95
N LYS A 137 10.69 -1.89 2.82
CA LYS A 137 9.86 -0.74 2.44
C LYS A 137 10.37 0.46 3.22
N ARG A 138 10.76 1.52 2.51
CA ARG A 138 11.11 2.82 3.06
C ARG A 138 10.22 3.87 2.43
N ARG A 139 9.87 4.91 3.20
CA ARG A 139 9.00 5.98 2.73
C ARG A 139 9.25 7.26 3.51
N VAL A 140 8.94 8.38 2.87
CA VAL A 140 8.86 9.71 3.48
C VAL A 140 7.47 10.30 3.21
N ARG A 141 6.95 11.10 4.15
CA ARG A 141 5.70 11.84 4.00
C ARG A 141 6.04 13.25 3.52
N LEU A 142 5.50 13.67 2.37
CA LEU A 142 5.74 14.98 1.78
C LEU A 142 4.42 15.65 1.38
N PRO A 143 4.37 16.99 1.33
CA PRO A 143 3.35 17.69 0.53
C PRO A 143 3.40 17.19 -0.93
N TYR A 144 2.24 17.11 -1.59
CA TYR A 144 2.17 16.55 -2.93
C TYR A 144 3.03 17.34 -3.93
N ALA A 145 3.05 18.67 -3.84
CA ALA A 145 3.89 19.51 -4.68
C ALA A 145 5.39 19.17 -4.54
N ASP A 146 5.86 18.87 -3.32
CA ASP A 146 7.26 18.50 -3.10
C ASP A 146 7.57 17.09 -3.60
N ALA A 147 6.61 16.16 -3.51
CA ALA A 147 6.75 14.85 -4.14
C ALA A 147 6.85 14.96 -5.68
N LEU A 148 6.11 15.88 -6.30
CA LEU A 148 6.21 16.17 -7.74
C LEU A 148 7.57 16.79 -8.09
N LYS A 149 8.05 17.77 -7.31
CA LYS A 149 9.41 18.33 -7.51
C LYS A 149 10.49 17.25 -7.45
N LEU A 150 10.39 16.34 -6.47
CA LEU A 150 11.35 15.26 -6.29
C LEU A 150 11.31 14.23 -7.43
N CYS A 151 10.12 13.69 -7.72
CA CYS A 151 9.98 12.56 -8.62
C CYS A 151 9.84 12.94 -10.10
N ASP A 152 9.15 14.03 -10.41
CA ASP A 152 8.95 14.51 -11.79
C ASP A 152 9.91 15.64 -12.15
N GLY A 153 10.09 16.60 -11.23
CA GLY A 153 11.01 17.72 -11.39
C GLY A 153 12.49 17.37 -11.23
N ARG A 154 12.80 16.20 -10.66
CA ARG A 154 14.18 15.73 -10.38
C ARG A 154 14.97 16.73 -9.53
N GLN A 155 14.30 17.34 -8.57
CA GLN A 155 14.86 18.35 -7.68
C GLN A 155 14.77 17.86 -6.24
N LEU A 156 15.89 17.97 -5.53
CA LEU A 156 15.90 17.67 -4.10
C LEU A 156 15.03 18.69 -3.35
N VAL A 157 14.34 18.23 -2.32
CA VAL A 157 13.48 19.07 -1.47
C VAL A 157 14.11 19.18 -0.08
N GLU A 158 14.15 20.39 0.46
CA GLU A 158 14.72 20.64 1.79
C GLU A 158 13.82 20.09 2.88
N ARG A 159 14.37 19.26 3.76
CA ARG A 159 13.65 18.54 4.83
C ARG A 159 14.55 18.33 6.05
N ASP A 160 14.01 17.66 7.05
CA ASP A 160 14.77 17.25 8.23
C ASP A 160 16.01 16.41 7.83
N PRO A 161 17.18 16.64 8.44
CA PRO A 161 18.41 15.90 8.13
C PRO A 161 18.28 14.38 8.21
N SER A 162 17.36 13.85 9.02
CA SER A 162 17.11 12.40 9.12
C SER A 162 16.41 11.80 7.90
N GLU A 163 15.73 12.61 7.09
CA GLU A 163 15.04 12.19 5.86
C GLU A 163 15.95 12.33 4.62
N GLN A 164 16.99 13.14 4.71
CA GLN A 164 17.88 13.54 3.61
C GLN A 164 18.42 12.34 2.81
N ALA A 165 18.98 11.33 3.49
CA ALA A 165 19.56 10.16 2.82
C ALA A 165 18.53 9.38 1.98
N PHE A 166 17.26 9.35 2.41
CA PHE A 166 16.22 8.68 1.64
C PHE A 166 15.75 9.54 0.45
N LEU A 167 15.71 10.86 0.61
CA LEU A 167 15.38 11.78 -0.49
C LEU A 167 16.45 11.74 -1.59
N GLU A 168 17.73 11.73 -1.20
CA GLU A 168 18.86 11.54 -2.12
C GLU A 168 18.80 10.18 -2.82
N GLU A 169 18.44 9.11 -2.12
CA GLU A 169 18.22 7.80 -2.75
C GLU A 169 17.08 7.81 -3.77
N VAL A 170 15.96 8.47 -3.46
CA VAL A 170 14.85 8.63 -4.40
C VAL A 170 15.32 9.41 -5.63
N LEU A 171 16.02 10.53 -5.43
CA LEU A 171 16.50 11.38 -6.51
C LEU A 171 17.52 10.64 -7.40
N ASP A 172 18.51 9.98 -6.82
CA ASP A 172 19.45 9.12 -7.55
C ASP A 172 18.70 8.06 -8.35
N LEU A 173 17.72 7.37 -7.73
CA LEU A 173 16.96 6.33 -8.40
C LEU A 173 16.18 6.88 -9.61
N VAL A 174 15.56 8.05 -9.48
CA VAL A 174 14.82 8.72 -10.55
C VAL A 174 15.75 9.17 -11.68
N VAL A 175 16.85 9.86 -11.35
CA VAL A 175 17.79 10.42 -12.34
C VAL A 175 18.57 9.31 -13.04
N ARG A 176 19.19 8.40 -12.29
CA ARG A 176 20.07 7.35 -12.84
C ARG A 176 19.33 6.36 -13.73
N LEU A 177 18.04 6.14 -13.50
CA LEU A 177 17.23 5.22 -14.31
C LEU A 177 16.29 5.93 -15.29
N ASP A 178 16.31 7.26 -15.37
CA ASP A 178 15.34 8.05 -16.14
C ASP A 178 13.89 7.62 -15.82
N LEU A 179 13.56 7.50 -14.53
CA LEU A 179 12.23 7.10 -14.13
C LEU A 179 11.22 8.18 -14.47
N ARG A 180 10.02 7.73 -14.84
CA ARG A 180 8.84 8.57 -15.09
C ARG A 180 7.61 7.88 -14.56
N ALA A 181 6.54 8.65 -14.30
CA ALA A 181 5.24 8.06 -14.04
C ALA A 181 4.80 7.20 -15.24
N VAL A 182 4.38 5.96 -14.97
CA VAL A 182 4.04 4.96 -15.99
C VAL A 182 2.63 4.40 -15.80
N ALA A 183 2.17 4.27 -14.56
CA ALA A 183 0.84 3.76 -14.28
C ALA A 183 0.32 4.32 -12.96
N MET A 184 -0.94 4.70 -12.93
CA MET A 184 -1.68 4.92 -11.69
C MET A 184 -2.51 3.69 -11.35
N THR A 185 -2.65 3.40 -10.05
CA THR A 185 -3.64 2.44 -9.55
C THR A 185 -4.46 3.07 -8.43
N GLY A 186 -5.77 2.85 -8.45
CA GLY A 186 -6.72 3.27 -7.41
C GLY A 186 -7.55 2.09 -6.93
N TYR A 187 -7.92 2.04 -5.65
CA TYR A 187 -8.81 1.00 -5.11
C TYR A 187 -9.40 1.41 -3.76
N GLN A 188 -10.50 0.76 -3.39
CA GLN A 188 -11.09 0.88 -2.05
C GLN A 188 -10.59 -0.26 -1.17
N ARG A 189 -10.13 0.05 0.05
CA ARG A 189 -9.57 -0.93 0.98
C ARG A 189 -10.34 -1.02 2.28
N HIS A 190 -10.73 -2.23 2.65
CA HIS A 190 -11.00 -2.59 4.04
C HIS A 190 -9.77 -3.29 4.62
N ALA A 191 -9.37 -2.94 5.83
CA ALA A 191 -8.21 -3.51 6.49
C ALA A 191 -8.54 -3.95 7.91
N TYR A 192 -8.01 -5.11 8.28
CA TYR A 192 -8.20 -5.74 9.58
C TYR A 192 -6.85 -6.13 10.16
N VAL A 193 -6.70 -6.00 11.47
CA VAL A 193 -5.48 -6.28 12.23
C VAL A 193 -5.75 -7.29 13.33
N GLY A 194 -4.74 -8.13 13.57
CA GLY A 194 -4.67 -9.11 14.64
C GLY A 194 -4.94 -8.52 16.02
N ARG A 195 -5.75 -9.21 16.83
CA ARG A 195 -5.85 -9.01 18.28
C ARG A 195 -5.39 -10.27 19.03
N ASP A 196 -5.11 -10.11 20.32
CA ASP A 196 -4.72 -11.18 21.24
C ASP A 196 -3.56 -12.05 20.72
N ALA A 197 -3.81 -13.33 20.44
CA ALA A 197 -2.80 -14.28 19.96
C ALA A 197 -2.35 -14.00 18.52
N ASP A 198 -3.09 -13.20 17.76
CA ASP A 198 -2.89 -13.00 16.32
C ASP A 198 -2.28 -11.63 15.96
N VAL A 199 -1.65 -10.89 16.89
CA VAL A 199 -1.11 -9.51 16.68
C VAL A 199 -0.23 -9.34 15.43
N GLY A 200 0.40 -10.41 14.94
CA GLY A 200 1.18 -10.40 13.69
C GLY A 200 0.36 -10.46 12.39
N LEU A 201 -0.96 -10.70 12.48
CA LEU A 201 -1.88 -10.89 11.36
C LEU A 201 -2.44 -9.54 10.87
N ARG A 202 -2.53 -9.41 9.55
CA ARG A 202 -3.26 -8.33 8.87
C ARG A 202 -3.94 -8.90 7.63
N VAL A 203 -5.22 -8.62 7.49
CA VAL A 203 -6.01 -9.01 6.32
C VAL A 203 -6.52 -7.75 5.63
N THR A 204 -6.40 -7.65 4.31
CA THR A 204 -6.94 -6.50 3.55
C THR A 204 -7.74 -6.96 2.35
N PHE A 205 -8.84 -6.27 2.09
CA PHE A 205 -9.72 -6.49 0.95
C PHE A 205 -9.63 -5.27 0.05
N ASP A 206 -9.13 -5.46 -1.17
CA ASP A 206 -9.06 -4.40 -2.18
C ASP A 206 -10.14 -4.60 -3.24
N HIS A 207 -11.10 -3.68 -3.29
CA HIS A 207 -12.23 -3.67 -4.22
C HIS A 207 -12.10 -2.55 -5.25
N ARG A 208 -12.84 -2.71 -6.36
CA ARG A 208 -12.92 -1.71 -7.45
C ARG A 208 -11.52 -1.25 -7.88
N VAL A 209 -10.63 -2.21 -8.13
CA VAL A 209 -9.25 -1.92 -8.49
C VAL A 209 -9.21 -1.33 -9.89
N ARG A 210 -8.77 -0.08 -9.96
CA ARG A 210 -8.70 0.74 -11.17
C ARG A 210 -7.25 1.06 -11.54
N GLY A 211 -7.04 1.37 -12.81
CA GLY A 211 -5.77 1.83 -13.32
C GLY A 211 -5.91 2.87 -14.42
N ARG A 212 -4.85 3.64 -14.63
CA ARG A 212 -4.73 4.67 -15.67
C ARG A 212 -3.29 4.71 -16.19
N ASP A 213 -3.12 4.94 -17.49
CA ASP A 213 -1.85 4.98 -18.25
C ASP A 213 -1.45 6.38 -18.71
N ARG A 214 -2.20 7.41 -18.28
CA ARG A 214 -2.04 8.82 -18.65
C ARG A 214 -2.43 9.73 -17.50
N ASP A 215 -2.22 11.03 -17.66
CA ASP A 215 -2.66 12.09 -16.74
C ASP A 215 -2.32 11.78 -15.28
N PHE A 216 -1.06 11.48 -14.96
CA PHE A 216 -0.70 10.86 -13.67
C PHE A 216 -0.81 11.76 -12.43
N HIS A 217 -1.25 13.01 -12.57
CA HIS A 217 -1.53 13.86 -11.43
C HIS A 217 -2.64 13.23 -10.57
N LEU A 218 -2.42 13.12 -9.25
CA LEU A 218 -3.31 12.41 -8.32
C LEU A 218 -4.71 13.03 -8.29
N GLY A 219 -4.78 14.35 -8.33
CA GLY A 219 -6.03 15.12 -8.39
C GLY A 219 -6.60 15.32 -9.81
N ALA A 220 -5.99 14.75 -10.86
CA ALA A 220 -6.49 14.94 -12.22
C ALA A 220 -7.89 14.34 -12.38
N ASP A 221 -8.80 15.12 -12.97
CA ASP A 221 -10.07 14.61 -13.44
C ASP A 221 -9.89 13.85 -14.75
N ALA A 222 -9.44 12.61 -14.62
CA ALA A 222 -9.22 11.71 -15.76
C ALA A 222 -9.77 10.33 -15.46
N THR A 223 -10.27 9.69 -16.51
CA THR A 223 -10.95 8.41 -16.45
C THR A 223 -10.05 7.31 -15.90
N ASN A 224 -10.54 6.61 -14.86
CA ASN A 224 -9.89 5.46 -14.26
C ASN A 224 -10.74 4.22 -14.54
N ARG A 225 -10.26 3.33 -15.40
CA ARG A 225 -10.96 2.08 -15.71
C ARG A 225 -10.63 1.00 -14.70
N LEU A 226 -11.55 0.05 -14.54
CA LEU A 226 -11.28 -1.18 -13.82
C LEU A 226 -10.14 -1.94 -14.52
N ILE A 227 -9.24 -2.50 -13.73
CA ILE A 227 -8.16 -3.40 -14.19
C ILE A 227 -8.25 -4.77 -13.51
N VAL A 228 -9.26 -4.94 -12.66
CA VAL A 228 -9.72 -6.19 -12.05
C VAL A 228 -11.24 -6.12 -12.14
N PRO A 229 -11.94 -7.21 -12.55
CA PRO A 229 -13.40 -7.23 -12.64
C PRO A 229 -14.08 -6.68 -11.39
N ALA A 230 -15.15 -5.88 -11.55
CA ALA A 230 -15.86 -5.26 -10.42
C ALA A 230 -16.39 -6.30 -9.42
N ARG A 231 -16.77 -7.47 -9.94
CA ARG A 231 -17.21 -8.64 -9.17
C ARG A 231 -16.08 -9.39 -8.46
N LYS A 232 -14.83 -8.93 -8.53
CA LYS A 232 -13.69 -9.55 -7.86
C LYS A 232 -13.06 -8.60 -6.85
N ALA A 233 -12.46 -9.19 -5.83
CA ALA A 233 -11.66 -8.51 -4.80
C ALA A 233 -10.30 -9.20 -4.66
N ILE A 234 -9.27 -8.41 -4.36
CA ILE A 234 -7.96 -8.96 -3.97
C ILE A 234 -7.91 -9.00 -2.46
N VAL A 235 -7.91 -10.20 -1.89
CA VAL A 235 -7.72 -10.40 -0.45
C VAL A 235 -6.25 -10.68 -0.18
N GLU A 236 -5.61 -9.91 0.69
CA GLU A 236 -4.21 -10.08 1.06
C GLU A 236 -4.11 -10.42 2.55
N VAL A 237 -3.48 -11.56 2.86
CA VAL A 237 -3.18 -12.02 4.21
C VAL A 237 -1.68 -11.83 4.48
N LYS A 238 -1.36 -11.15 5.58
CA LYS A 238 -0.01 -10.94 6.07
C LYS A 238 0.10 -11.43 7.48
N ALA A 239 1.02 -12.34 7.76
CA ALA A 239 1.18 -12.91 9.10
C ALA A 239 2.66 -13.03 9.49
N ASN A 240 2.94 -12.91 10.79
CA ASN A 240 4.24 -13.23 11.37
C ASN A 240 4.25 -14.72 11.76
N ASP A 241 5.37 -15.39 11.52
CA ASP A 241 5.72 -16.80 11.78
C ASP A 241 4.86 -17.88 11.11
N ARG A 242 3.54 -17.72 11.10
CA ARG A 242 2.60 -18.58 10.40
C ARG A 242 1.26 -17.87 10.21
N VAL A 243 0.49 -18.32 9.22
CA VAL A 243 -0.92 -17.96 9.11
C VAL A 243 -1.71 -18.78 10.14
N PRO A 244 -2.66 -18.19 10.91
CA PRO A 244 -3.47 -18.96 11.85
C PRO A 244 -4.28 -20.08 11.19
N TYR A 245 -4.44 -21.20 11.89
CA TYR A 245 -5.16 -22.36 11.37
C TYR A 245 -6.59 -22.02 10.98
N TRP A 246 -7.32 -21.26 11.81
CA TRP A 246 -8.69 -20.84 11.52
C TRP A 246 -8.80 -20.11 10.18
N LEU A 247 -7.81 -19.28 9.83
CA LEU A 247 -7.80 -18.54 8.57
C LEU A 247 -7.43 -19.46 7.42
N THR A 248 -6.51 -20.40 7.64
CA THR A 248 -6.14 -21.39 6.63
C THR A 248 -7.34 -22.28 6.29
N ASP A 249 -8.03 -22.81 7.30
CA ASP A 249 -9.27 -23.58 7.18
C ASP A 249 -10.37 -22.77 6.49
N LEU A 250 -10.53 -21.50 6.86
CA LEU A 250 -11.50 -20.61 6.23
C LEU A 250 -11.23 -20.42 4.73
N THR A 251 -9.97 -20.15 4.35
CA THR A 251 -9.61 -20.02 2.94
C THR A 251 -9.76 -21.33 2.17
N ALA A 252 -9.49 -22.48 2.81
CA ALA A 252 -9.64 -23.80 2.20
C ALA A 252 -11.12 -24.20 2.01
N LYS A 253 -11.97 -24.02 3.04
CA LYS A 253 -13.41 -24.27 2.98
C LYS A 253 -14.10 -23.47 1.88
N ARG A 254 -13.60 -22.26 1.61
CA ARG A 254 -14.10 -21.36 0.56
C ARG A 254 -13.40 -21.55 -0.79
N ASN A 255 -12.51 -22.53 -0.92
CA ASN A 255 -11.75 -22.86 -2.14
C ASN A 255 -11.02 -21.64 -2.76
N LEU A 256 -10.45 -20.76 -1.91
CA LEU A 256 -9.81 -19.54 -2.39
C LEU A 256 -8.49 -19.85 -3.11
N GLN A 257 -8.34 -19.29 -4.31
CA GLN A 257 -7.15 -19.51 -5.13
C GLN A 257 -6.05 -18.49 -4.84
N VAL A 258 -4.85 -18.98 -4.56
CA VAL A 258 -3.67 -18.13 -4.34
C VAL A 258 -3.20 -17.53 -5.67
N VAL A 259 -3.04 -16.22 -5.70
CA VAL A 259 -2.59 -15.47 -6.88
C VAL A 259 -1.30 -14.69 -6.60
N ARG A 260 -0.48 -14.48 -7.64
CA ARG A 260 0.77 -13.69 -7.56
C ARG A 260 0.62 -12.27 -8.10
N VAL A 261 -0.60 -11.75 -8.08
CA VAL A 261 -0.98 -10.47 -8.67
C VAL A 261 -0.18 -9.29 -8.10
N SER A 262 0.18 -8.37 -8.99
CA SER A 262 0.78 -7.07 -8.69
C SER A 262 -0.07 -5.99 -9.35
N LYS A 263 -0.73 -5.12 -8.58
CA LYS A 263 -1.59 -4.05 -9.11
C LYS A 263 -0.90 -3.19 -10.17
N TYR A 264 0.39 -2.91 -9.99
CA TYR A 264 1.21 -2.21 -10.99
C TYR A 264 1.31 -3.00 -12.31
N CYS A 265 1.62 -4.30 -12.23
CA CYS A 265 1.78 -5.13 -13.43
C CYS A 265 0.44 -5.31 -14.13
N GLN A 266 -0.63 -5.55 -13.35
CA GLN A 266 -1.99 -5.62 -13.86
C GLN A 266 -2.38 -4.32 -14.60
N SER A 267 -2.02 -3.15 -14.08
CA SER A 267 -2.29 -1.87 -14.76
C SER A 267 -1.52 -1.77 -16.08
N VAL A 268 -0.22 -2.06 -16.07
CA VAL A 268 0.63 -2.07 -17.28
C VAL A 268 0.07 -2.99 -18.37
N GLU A 269 -0.29 -4.22 -18.00
CA GLU A 269 -0.82 -5.22 -18.93
C GLU A 269 -2.23 -4.86 -19.42
N ALA A 270 -3.12 -4.42 -18.54
CA ALA A 270 -4.49 -4.03 -18.91
C ALA A 270 -4.46 -2.87 -19.93
N HIS A 271 -3.52 -1.94 -19.79
CA HIS A 271 -3.26 -0.82 -20.70
C HIS A 271 -2.40 -1.15 -21.91
N GLY A 272 -2.09 -2.42 -22.16
CA GLY A 272 -1.39 -2.85 -23.37
C GLY A 272 0.05 -2.33 -23.46
N LEU A 273 0.61 -1.82 -22.36
CA LEU A 273 1.98 -1.32 -22.30
C LEU A 273 3.01 -2.47 -22.30
N ALA A 274 2.57 -3.69 -21.96
CA ALA A 274 3.33 -4.92 -22.07
C ALA A 274 2.38 -6.11 -22.37
N PRO A 275 2.89 -7.22 -22.91
CA PRO A 275 2.12 -8.45 -23.06
C PRO A 275 1.61 -8.96 -21.70
N ARG A 276 0.39 -9.52 -21.70
CA ARG A 276 -0.24 -10.14 -20.52
C ARG A 276 0.62 -11.30 -20.01
N SER A 277 1.04 -11.26 -18.75
CA SER A 277 1.77 -12.38 -18.12
C SER A 277 0.82 -13.49 -17.65
N ILE A 278 1.40 -14.62 -17.24
CA ILE A 278 0.65 -15.71 -16.58
C ILE A 278 -0.02 -15.30 -15.24
N PHE A 279 0.31 -14.12 -14.71
CA PHE A 279 -0.28 -13.58 -13.48
C PHE A 279 -1.39 -12.55 -13.75
N HIS A 280 -1.63 -12.24 -15.03
CA HIS A 280 -2.66 -11.31 -15.46
C HIS A 280 -4.04 -11.84 -15.03
N ILE A 281 -4.84 -10.97 -14.43
CA ILE A 281 -6.24 -11.25 -14.18
C ILE A 281 -7.00 -10.89 -15.45
N PRO A 282 -7.68 -11.83 -16.12
CA PRO A 282 -8.40 -11.55 -17.35
C PRO A 282 -9.55 -10.57 -17.15
N ASP A 283 -9.80 -9.80 -18.21
CA ASP A 283 -10.78 -8.72 -18.25
C ASP A 283 -12.16 -9.18 -18.76
N HIS A 284 -12.43 -10.49 -18.85
CA HIS A 284 -13.60 -11.04 -19.57
C HIS A 284 -14.98 -10.52 -19.10
N ASP A 285 -15.09 -9.91 -17.92
CA ASP A 285 -16.33 -9.29 -17.44
C ASP A 285 -16.28 -7.76 -17.41
N LEU A 286 -15.17 -7.13 -17.82
CA LEU A 286 -15.07 -5.68 -17.95
C LEU A 286 -15.78 -5.16 -19.21
N ASP A 287 -15.98 -6.03 -20.19
CA ASP A 287 -16.66 -5.71 -21.46
C ASP A 287 -18.19 -5.72 -21.32
N LEU A 288 -18.75 -6.43 -20.32
CA LEU A 288 -20.21 -6.51 -20.10
C LEU A 288 -20.80 -5.19 -19.57
N ASP A 289 -20.02 -4.41 -18.81
CA ASP A 289 -20.44 -3.08 -18.36
C ASP A 289 -20.34 -2.02 -19.47
N HIS A 290 -19.64 -2.31 -20.57
CA HIS A 290 -19.45 -1.36 -21.67
C HIS A 290 -20.55 -1.43 -22.75
N ASP A 291 -21.32 -2.52 -22.78
CA ASP A 291 -22.40 -2.76 -23.75
C ASP A 291 -23.78 -2.22 -23.31
N LEU A 292 -23.92 -1.74 -22.07
CA LEU A 292 -25.13 -1.07 -21.58
C LEU A 292 -25.22 0.42 -21.98
N GLY A 293 -24.31 0.90 -22.85
CA GLY A 293 -24.24 2.31 -23.25
C GLY A 293 -24.07 2.55 -24.75
N ARG A 294 -24.27 1.53 -25.60
CA ARG A 294 -24.30 1.69 -27.06
C ARG A 294 -25.61 1.17 -27.61
N ASP A 295 -26.65 1.99 -27.53
CA ASP A 295 -27.71 1.93 -28.53
C ASP A 295 -27.06 2.13 -29.90
N ARG A 296 -26.97 1.05 -30.67
CA ARG A 296 -26.67 1.14 -32.10
C ARG A 296 -27.89 1.79 -32.74
N PRO A 297 -27.78 2.95 -33.42
CA PRO A 297 -28.88 3.40 -34.25
C PRO A 297 -29.10 2.35 -35.34
N GLY A 298 -30.27 1.74 -35.32
CA GLY A 298 -30.72 0.82 -36.35
C GLY A 298 -30.63 1.53 -37.69
N ILE A 299 -29.91 0.91 -38.63
CA ILE A 299 -29.97 1.27 -40.04
C ILE A 299 -31.39 0.98 -40.48
N LEU A 300 -32.20 2.04 -40.64
CA LEU A 300 -33.43 1.98 -41.39
C LEU A 300 -33.04 1.68 -42.85
N SER A 301 -33.29 0.45 -43.28
CA SER A 301 -33.51 0.16 -44.69
C SER A 301 -34.95 0.54 -45.00
N GLU A 302 -35.18 1.40 -45.97
CA GLU A 302 -36.39 1.35 -46.81
C GLU A 302 -36.25 2.20 -48.07
N ALA A 303 -36.65 1.56 -49.17
CA ALA A 303 -37.05 2.05 -50.50
C ALA A 303 -36.02 2.75 -51.41
#